data_AF-S6TUE2-F1
#
_entry.id   AF-S6TUE2-F1
#
_cell.length_a   1.000
_cell.length_b   1.000
_cell.length_c   1.000
_cell.angle_alpha   90.00
_cell.angle_beta   90.00
_cell.angle_gamma   90.00
#
_symmetry.space_group_name_H-M   'P 1'
#
loop_
_entity.id
_entity.type
_entity.pdbx_description
1 polymer ?
#
loop_
_entity_poly.entity_id
_entity_poly.type
_entity_poly.pdbx_seq_one_letter_code
_entity_poly.pdbx_strand_id
1 'polypeptide(L)'
;MDGYPMARQGLAGVALSLSAWSSFIGALIATCGMVLFAPLLAKWAIAFGPAEYFVLMVFAIVCLGGMAGDRPLKTFIAALIGLFLSAVGIDANSGVYRFTGDNIHLTDGIQFVVLVLGLFSISEILLLLEKTHRGQEAVKATGRMMFNFKEAASVFVVNIRCGLLGFILGVLPGAGATLASAVAYMTEKRIAGPTGKFGQGDMRGL
;
A
#
# COMPACT_ATOMS: atom_id res chain seq x y z
N MET A 1 -4.66 -3.39 7.29
CA MET A 1 -5.89 -2.58 7.52
C MET A 1 -6.50 -2.81 8.90
N ASP A 2 -6.26 -3.97 9.52
CA ASP A 2 -6.84 -4.35 10.82
C ASP A 2 -6.05 -3.85 12.05
N GLY A 3 -4.92 -3.15 11.85
CA GLY A 3 -4.09 -2.67 12.96
C GLY A 3 -4.75 -1.60 13.83
N TYR A 4 -5.55 -0.71 13.26
CA TYR A 4 -6.28 0.32 14.02
C TYR A 4 -7.38 -0.25 14.93
N PRO A 5 -8.28 -1.14 14.46
CA PRO A 5 -9.23 -1.80 15.36
C PRO A 5 -8.54 -2.69 16.42
N MET A 6 -7.42 -3.35 16.11
CA MET A 6 -6.61 -4.05 17.13
C MET A 6 -6.01 -3.10 18.17
N ALA A 7 -5.54 -1.91 17.75
CA ALA A 7 -5.03 -0.91 18.66
C ALA A 7 -6.11 -0.41 19.64
N ARG A 8 -7.35 -0.24 19.16
CA ARG A 8 -8.50 0.09 20.03
C ARG A 8 -8.85 -1.01 21.04
N GLN A 9 -8.47 -2.26 20.77
CA GLN A 9 -8.66 -3.39 21.69
C GLN A 9 -7.51 -3.56 22.70
N GLY A 10 -6.55 -2.62 22.74
CA GLY A 10 -5.36 -2.73 23.60
C GLY A 10 -4.28 -3.67 23.05
N LEU A 11 -4.41 -4.12 21.79
CA LEU A 11 -3.44 -5.00 21.12
C LEU A 11 -2.52 -4.23 20.16
N ALA A 12 -2.28 -2.95 20.42
CA ALA A 12 -1.48 -2.08 19.55
C ALA A 12 -0.04 -2.59 19.33
N GLY A 13 0.62 -3.07 20.40
CA GLY A 13 1.98 -3.62 20.31
C GLY A 13 2.04 -4.93 19.52
N VAL A 14 1.07 -5.82 19.73
CA VAL A 14 0.93 -7.05 18.95
C VAL A 14 0.68 -6.75 17.47
N ALA A 15 -0.21 -5.81 17.16
CA ALA A 15 -0.48 -5.41 15.78
C ALA A 15 0.77 -4.86 15.09
N LEU A 16 1.52 -3.98 15.77
CA LEU A 16 2.74 -3.39 15.20
C LEU A 16 3.84 -4.44 14.98
N SER A 17 4.11 -5.28 15.98
CA SER A 17 5.14 -6.32 15.89
C SER A 17 4.80 -7.38 14.85
N LEU A 18 3.53 -7.75 14.74
CA LEU A 18 3.07 -8.74 13.75
C LEU A 18 3.08 -8.17 12.33
N SER A 19 2.69 -6.91 12.12
CA SER A 19 2.83 -6.24 10.82
C SER A 19 4.30 -6.08 10.40
N ALA A 20 5.21 -5.80 11.33
CA ALA A 20 6.65 -5.78 11.06
C ALA A 20 7.16 -7.17 10.63
N TRP A 21 6.72 -8.23 11.31
CA TRP A 21 7.04 -9.61 10.97
C TRP A 21 6.52 -10.02 9.59
N SER A 22 5.26 -9.68 9.27
CA SER A 22 4.66 -9.94 7.96
C SER A 22 5.38 -9.18 6.84
N SER A 23 5.74 -7.91 7.07
CA SER A 23 6.51 -7.10 6.12
C SER A 23 7.91 -7.69 5.89
N PHE A 24 8.59 -8.16 6.94
CA PHE A 24 9.90 -8.81 6.82
C PHE A 24 9.84 -10.08 5.97
N ILE A 25 8.86 -10.96 6.19
CA ILE A 25 8.66 -12.17 5.37
C ILE A 25 8.34 -11.81 3.92
N GLY A 26 7.45 -10.83 3.71
CA GLY A 26 7.11 -10.36 2.36
C GLY A 26 8.31 -9.78 1.62
N ALA A 27 9.13 -8.97 2.31
CA ALA A 27 10.37 -8.42 1.76
C ALA A 27 11.37 -9.53 1.43
N LEU A 28 11.53 -10.53 2.31
CA LEU A 28 12.41 -11.68 2.05
C LEU A 28 11.98 -12.45 0.80
N ILE A 29 10.69 -12.77 0.67
CA ILE A 29 10.13 -13.44 -0.51
C ILE A 29 10.35 -12.59 -1.76
N ALA A 30 10.08 -11.29 -1.69
CA ALA A 30 10.24 -10.39 -2.82
C ALA A 30 11.70 -10.26 -3.26
N THR A 31 12.64 -10.10 -2.32
CA THR A 31 14.07 -10.00 -2.62
C THR A 31 14.60 -11.32 -3.20
N CYS A 32 14.33 -12.46 -2.56
CA CYS A 32 14.77 -13.76 -3.08
C CYS A 32 14.14 -14.05 -4.45
N GLY A 33 12.83 -13.82 -4.60
CA GLY A 33 12.13 -13.97 -5.87
C GLY A 33 12.71 -13.07 -6.96
N MET A 34 13.00 -11.81 -6.65
CA MET A 34 13.56 -10.89 -7.61
C MET A 34 14.97 -11.30 -8.04
N VAL A 35 15.84 -11.71 -7.12
CA VAL A 35 17.18 -12.20 -7.46
C VAL A 35 17.12 -13.43 -8.38
N LEU A 36 16.20 -14.36 -8.12
CA LEU A 36 16.05 -15.59 -8.91
C LEU A 36 15.42 -15.32 -10.29
N PHE A 37 14.41 -14.46 -10.37
CA PHE A 37 13.61 -14.25 -11.57
C PHE A 37 13.96 -12.97 -12.35
N ALA A 38 14.85 -12.11 -11.86
CA ALA A 38 15.28 -10.87 -12.52
C ALA A 38 15.54 -11.01 -14.03
N PRO A 39 16.34 -11.97 -14.52
CA PRO A 39 16.62 -12.05 -15.96
C PRO A 39 15.40 -12.45 -16.79
N LEU A 40 14.49 -13.26 -16.22
CA LEU A 40 13.25 -13.63 -16.88
C LEU A 40 12.30 -12.44 -16.95
N LEU A 41 12.15 -11.72 -15.83
CA LEU A 41 11.27 -10.56 -15.72
C LEU A 41 11.72 -9.40 -16.61
N ALA A 42 13.03 -9.18 -16.76
CA ALA A 42 13.55 -8.16 -17.67
C ALA A 42 13.18 -8.43 -19.14
N LYS A 43 13.25 -9.69 -19.58
CA LYS A 43 12.83 -10.07 -20.95
C LYS A 43 11.35 -9.84 -21.18
N TRP A 44 10.53 -10.17 -20.18
CA TRP A 44 9.09 -9.90 -20.22
C TRP A 44 8.79 -8.41 -20.24
N ALA A 45 9.45 -7.61 -19.40
CA ALA A 45 9.24 -6.16 -19.35
C ALA A 45 9.50 -5.47 -20.70
N ILE A 46 10.51 -5.92 -21.45
CA ILE A 46 10.80 -5.37 -22.79
C ILE A 46 9.71 -5.76 -23.82
N ALA A 47 8.99 -6.85 -23.60
CA ALA A 47 7.90 -7.29 -24.46
C ALA A 47 6.56 -6.57 -24.20
N PHE A 48 6.46 -5.75 -23.14
CA PHE A 48 5.26 -4.96 -22.86
C PHE A 48 5.12 -3.82 -23.86
N GLY A 49 4.01 -3.82 -24.60
CA GLY A 49 3.62 -2.73 -25.47
C GLY A 49 2.74 -1.68 -24.76
N PRO A 50 2.41 -0.58 -25.45
CA PRO A 50 1.57 0.48 -24.90
C PRO A 50 0.18 -0.01 -24.44
N ALA A 51 -0.38 -1.01 -25.11
CA ALA A 51 -1.69 -1.56 -24.78
C ALA A 51 -1.67 -2.30 -23.43
N GLU A 52 -0.63 -3.10 -23.19
CA GLU A 52 -0.44 -3.83 -21.94
C GLU A 52 -0.22 -2.88 -20.76
N TYR A 53 0.58 -1.82 -20.96
CA TYR A 53 0.73 -0.75 -19.96
C TYR A 53 -0.59 -0.08 -19.63
N PHE A 54 -1.41 0.24 -20.65
CA PHE A 54 -2.72 0.85 -20.44
C PHE A 54 -3.65 -0.05 -19.61
N VAL A 55 -3.76 -1.33 -19.97
CA VAL A 55 -4.60 -2.29 -19.23
C VAL A 55 -4.13 -2.47 -17.80
N LEU A 56 -2.82 -2.54 -17.56
CA LEU A 56 -2.27 -2.62 -16.20
C LEU A 56 -2.60 -1.38 -15.36
N MET A 57 -2.48 -0.18 -15.93
CA MET A 57 -2.82 1.06 -15.24
C MET A 57 -4.33 1.14 -14.91
N VAL A 58 -5.20 0.75 -15.86
CA VAL A 58 -6.65 0.67 -15.62
C VAL A 58 -6.97 -0.36 -14.53
N PHE A 59 -6.34 -1.54 -14.58
CA PHE A 59 -6.50 -2.59 -13.57
C PHE A 59 -6.09 -2.11 -12.18
N ALA A 60 -4.97 -1.37 -12.08
CA ALA A 60 -4.51 -0.79 -10.82
C ALA A 60 -5.54 0.20 -10.26
N ILE A 61 -6.07 1.11 -11.08
CA ILE A 61 -7.09 2.09 -10.66
C ILE A 61 -8.39 1.40 -10.23
N VAL A 62 -8.84 0.38 -10.96
CA VAL A 62 -10.06 -0.39 -10.63
C VAL A 62 -9.91 -1.12 -9.30
N CYS A 63 -8.78 -1.77 -9.06
CA CYS A 63 -8.52 -2.46 -7.80
C CYS A 63 -8.41 -1.48 -6.62
N LEU A 64 -7.76 -0.31 -6.81
CA LEU A 64 -7.76 0.76 -5.82
C LEU A 64 -9.17 1.28 -5.51
N GLY A 65 -10.01 1.41 -6.55
CA GLY A 65 -11.43 1.73 -6.41
C GLY A 65 -12.20 0.68 -5.62
N GLY A 66 -11.90 -0.60 -5.82
CA GLY A 66 -12.52 -1.72 -5.10
C GLY A 66 -12.18 -1.76 -3.60
N MET A 67 -11.05 -1.19 -3.18
CA MET A 67 -10.69 -1.03 -1.77
C MET A 67 -11.29 0.23 -1.13
N ALA A 68 -11.77 1.16 -1.93
CA ALA A 68 -12.32 2.41 -1.42
C ALA A 68 -13.55 2.05 -0.58
N GLY A 69 -13.41 2.10 0.75
CA GLY A 69 -14.42 1.64 1.70
C GLY A 69 -15.73 2.42 1.62
N ASP A 70 -16.09 3.16 2.66
CA ASP A 70 -17.43 3.77 2.71
C ASP A 70 -17.63 4.95 1.73
N ARG A 71 -16.57 5.40 1.04
CA ARG A 71 -16.59 6.62 0.20
C ARG A 71 -15.80 6.46 -1.10
N PRO A 72 -16.29 5.63 -2.06
CA PRO A 72 -15.60 5.35 -3.32
C PRO A 72 -15.30 6.61 -4.15
N LEU A 73 -16.21 7.58 -4.15
CA LEU A 73 -16.03 8.84 -4.88
C LEU A 73 -14.80 9.63 -4.38
N LYS A 74 -14.53 9.67 -3.07
CA LYS A 74 -13.38 10.40 -2.53
C LYS A 74 -12.07 9.75 -2.92
N THR A 75 -12.01 8.42 -2.88
CA THR A 75 -10.81 7.67 -3.32
C THR A 75 -10.57 7.86 -4.81
N PHE A 76 -11.62 7.85 -5.63
CA PHE A 76 -11.49 8.08 -7.06
C PHE A 76 -10.99 9.49 -7.38
N ILE A 77 -11.54 10.53 -6.72
CA ILE A 77 -11.05 11.91 -6.87
C ILE A 77 -9.58 12.01 -6.44
N ALA A 78 -9.20 11.40 -5.31
CA ALA A 78 -7.82 11.39 -4.86
C ALA A 78 -6.87 10.68 -5.86
N ALA A 79 -7.32 9.57 -6.46
CA ALA A 79 -6.58 8.87 -7.50
C ALA A 79 -6.40 9.73 -8.76
N LEU A 80 -7.44 10.45 -9.19
CA LEU A 80 -7.35 11.39 -10.31
C LEU A 80 -6.41 12.56 -10.04
N ILE A 81 -6.44 13.12 -8.82
CA ILE A 81 -5.50 14.16 -8.41
C ILE A 81 -4.06 13.61 -8.44
N GLY A 82 -3.83 12.42 -7.89
CA GLY A 82 -2.52 11.77 -7.94
C GLY A 82 -2.03 11.53 -9.36
N LEU A 83 -2.91 11.05 -10.25
CA LEU A 83 -2.62 10.84 -11.66
C LEU A 83 -2.26 12.15 -12.37
N PHE A 84 -3.02 13.22 -12.10
CA PHE A 84 -2.75 14.54 -12.65
C PHE A 84 -1.38 15.07 -12.21
N LEU A 85 -1.06 14.98 -10.91
CA LEU A 85 0.22 15.42 -10.37
C LEU A 85 1.40 14.59 -10.91
N SER A 86 1.19 13.29 -11.15
CA SER A 86 2.20 12.41 -11.78
C SER A 86 2.43 12.71 -13.25
N ALA A 87 1.52 13.39 -13.93
CA ALA A 87 1.66 13.76 -15.34
C ALA A 87 2.48 15.05 -15.54
N VAL A 88 2.81 15.76 -14.46
CA VAL A 88 3.64 16.98 -14.49
C VAL A 88 5.11 16.59 -14.62
N GLY A 89 5.80 17.13 -15.62
CA GLY A 89 7.23 16.92 -15.84
C GLY A 89 7.57 16.47 -17.26
N ILE A 90 8.81 16.01 -17.44
CA ILE A 90 9.27 15.41 -18.70
C ILE A 90 8.76 13.97 -18.85
N ASP A 91 8.10 13.68 -19.97
CA ASP A 91 7.71 12.30 -20.29
C ASP A 91 8.95 11.46 -20.62
N ALA A 92 9.20 10.39 -19.85
CA ALA A 92 10.39 9.56 -20.00
C ALA A 92 10.47 8.80 -21.34
N ASN A 93 9.35 8.62 -22.05
CA ASN A 93 9.28 7.90 -23.31
C ASN A 93 9.42 8.84 -24.52
N SER A 94 8.75 10.01 -24.49
CA SER A 94 8.73 10.96 -25.61
C SER A 94 9.63 12.18 -25.43
N GLY A 95 10.15 12.43 -24.22
CA GLY A 95 10.97 13.61 -23.90
C GLY A 95 10.21 14.93 -23.92
N VAL A 96 8.88 14.89 -23.96
CA VAL A 96 8.02 16.08 -24.07
C VAL A 96 7.67 16.59 -22.68
N TYR A 97 7.80 17.89 -22.46
CA TYR A 97 7.38 18.55 -21.23
C TYR A 97 5.85 18.64 -21.15
N ARG A 98 5.28 18.18 -20.03
CA ARG A 98 3.85 18.23 -19.76
C ARG A 98 3.59 19.05 -18.49
N PHE A 99 2.71 20.04 -18.60
CA PHE A 99 2.23 20.85 -17.47
C PHE A 99 3.34 21.54 -16.64
N THR A 100 4.52 21.81 -17.23
CA THR A 100 5.66 22.45 -16.55
C THR A 100 5.56 23.98 -16.50
N GLY A 101 4.76 24.59 -17.38
CA GLY A 101 4.51 26.04 -17.39
C GLY A 101 5.79 26.88 -17.51
N ASP A 102 6.78 26.42 -18.29
CA ASP A 102 8.10 27.02 -18.48
C ASP A 102 8.96 27.17 -17.21
N ASN A 103 8.58 26.51 -16.10
CA ASN A 103 9.36 26.50 -14.87
C ASN A 103 10.36 25.33 -14.84
N ILE A 104 11.65 25.65 -14.72
CA ILE A 104 12.73 24.65 -14.69
C ILE A 104 12.61 23.70 -13.49
N HIS A 105 12.05 24.15 -12.36
CA HIS A 105 11.85 23.30 -11.18
C HIS A 105 10.75 22.25 -11.35
N LEU A 106 9.85 22.43 -12.32
CA LEU A 106 8.79 21.47 -12.64
C LEU A 106 9.20 20.51 -13.75
N THR A 107 10.39 20.68 -14.33
CA THR A 107 10.92 19.81 -15.40
C THR A 107 11.11 18.38 -14.91
N ASP A 108 11.67 18.21 -13.71
CA ASP A 108 11.87 16.90 -13.07
C ASP A 108 10.57 16.30 -12.51
N GLY A 109 9.44 17.02 -12.67
CA GLY A 109 8.15 16.66 -12.14
C GLY A 109 8.05 16.84 -10.63
N ILE A 110 6.97 16.31 -10.06
CA ILE A 110 6.74 16.38 -8.61
C ILE A 110 7.32 15.13 -7.96
N GLN A 111 8.40 15.29 -7.19
CA GLN A 111 9.05 14.17 -6.54
C GLN A 111 8.09 13.49 -5.54
N PHE A 112 7.75 12.23 -5.82
CA PHE A 112 6.78 11.44 -5.04
C PHE A 112 7.09 11.43 -3.54
N VAL A 113 8.36 11.21 -3.17
CA VAL A 113 8.81 11.18 -1.77
C VAL A 113 8.52 12.51 -1.07
N VAL A 114 8.82 13.63 -1.70
CA VAL A 114 8.60 14.98 -1.13
C VAL A 114 7.11 15.24 -0.95
N LEU A 115 6.29 14.88 -1.95
CA LEU A 115 4.85 15.05 -1.90
C LEU A 115 4.21 14.24 -0.77
N VAL A 116 4.54 12.95 -0.64
CA VAL A 116 3.99 12.09 0.43
C VAL A 116 4.44 12.58 1.80
N LEU A 117 5.72 12.90 1.99
CA LEU A 117 6.23 13.43 3.25
C LEU A 117 5.55 14.76 3.63
N GLY A 118 5.36 15.66 2.66
CA GLY A 118 4.67 16.93 2.88
C GLY A 118 3.20 16.76 3.26
N LEU A 119 2.45 15.97 2.49
CA LEU A 119 1.03 15.71 2.76
C LEU A 119 0.83 15.00 4.11
N PHE A 120 1.65 13.99 4.42
CA PHE A 120 1.56 13.27 5.68
C PHE A 120 1.91 14.17 6.87
N SER A 121 2.98 14.96 6.77
CA SER A 121 3.40 15.89 7.83
C SER A 121 2.34 16.96 8.11
N ILE A 122 1.77 17.57 7.06
CA ILE A 122 0.70 18.57 7.21
C ILE A 122 -0.54 17.92 7.82
N SER A 123 -0.93 16.74 7.36
CA SER A 123 -2.07 15.99 7.90
C SER A 123 -1.86 15.67 9.39
N GLU A 124 -0.68 15.20 9.78
CA GLU A 124 -0.39 14.84 11.17
C GLU A 124 -0.42 16.06 12.09
N ILE A 125 0.13 17.20 11.64
CA ILE A 125 0.07 18.47 12.37
C ILE A 125 -1.39 18.93 12.57
N LEU A 126 -2.23 18.86 11.53
CA LEU A 126 -3.64 19.22 11.63
C LEU A 126 -4.40 18.29 12.60
N LEU A 127 -4.12 16.98 12.56
CA LEU A 127 -4.71 16.01 13.49
C LEU A 127 -4.23 16.21 14.93
N LEU A 128 -2.95 16.53 15.14
CA LEU A 128 -2.39 16.86 16.44
C LEU A 128 -3.07 18.12 17.02
N LEU A 129 -3.28 19.13 16.18
CA LEU A 129 -3.98 20.36 16.57
C LEU A 129 -5.44 20.06 16.98
N GLU A 130 -6.16 19.26 16.18
CA GLU A 130 -7.53 18.84 16.50
C GLU A 130 -7.61 18.06 17.83
N LYS A 131 -6.72 17.08 18.03
CA LYS A 131 -6.66 16.27 19.26
C LYS A 131 -6.34 17.11 20.49
N THR A 132 -5.42 18.07 20.36
CA THR A 132 -5.06 19.02 21.43
C THR A 132 -6.26 19.91 21.79
N HIS A 133 -7.03 20.35 20.79
CA HIS A 133 -8.24 21.15 21.01
C HIS A 133 -9.41 20.34 21.61
N ARG A 134 -9.50 19.05 21.30
CA ARG A 134 -10.56 18.14 21.78
C ARG A 134 -10.25 17.42 23.10
N GLY A 135 -9.06 17.58 23.67
CA GLY A 135 -8.68 16.95 24.94
C GLY A 135 -8.71 15.41 24.89
N GLN A 136 -8.50 14.79 23.73
CA GLN A 136 -8.52 13.33 23.63
C GLN A 136 -7.24 12.73 24.22
N GLU A 137 -7.40 11.87 25.22
CA GLU A 137 -6.31 11.04 25.74
C GLU A 137 -5.72 10.21 24.58
N ALA A 138 -4.39 10.25 24.45
CA ALA A 138 -3.67 9.30 23.62
C ALA A 138 -4.10 7.89 24.03
N VAL A 139 -4.45 7.04 23.05
CA VAL A 139 -4.72 5.62 23.30
C VAL A 139 -3.53 5.08 24.07
N LYS A 140 -3.69 4.83 25.37
CA LYS A 140 -2.62 4.28 26.20
C LYS A 140 -2.18 2.99 25.53
N ALA A 141 -0.88 2.86 25.29
CA ALA A 141 -0.26 1.61 24.87
C ALA A 141 -0.30 0.63 26.04
N THR A 142 -1.49 0.22 26.45
CA THR A 142 -1.73 -0.79 27.47
C THR A 142 -1.91 -2.12 26.76
N GLY A 143 -0.89 -2.97 26.83
CA GLY A 143 -0.91 -4.29 26.23
C GLY A 143 0.47 -4.92 26.08
N ARG A 144 0.53 -6.14 25.53
CA ARG A 144 1.79 -6.82 25.20
C ARG A 144 2.44 -6.13 24.00
N MET A 145 3.74 -5.88 24.08
CA MET A 145 4.52 -5.26 22.99
C MET A 145 4.83 -6.23 21.84
N MET A 146 4.82 -7.54 22.10
CA MET A 146 5.20 -8.57 21.14
C MET A 146 4.11 -9.61 20.96
N PHE A 147 3.97 -10.11 19.74
CA PHE A 147 3.13 -11.26 19.41
C PHE A 147 3.62 -12.55 20.07
N ASN A 148 2.72 -13.51 20.29
CA ASN A 148 3.07 -14.85 20.75
C ASN A 148 3.47 -15.76 19.58
N PHE A 149 4.27 -16.80 19.84
CA PHE A 149 4.62 -17.81 18.84
C PHE A 149 3.42 -18.45 18.14
N LYS A 150 2.31 -18.64 18.87
CA LYS A 150 1.04 -19.15 18.31
C LYS A 150 0.41 -18.17 17.32
N GLU A 151 0.48 -16.87 17.61
CA GLU A 151 -0.04 -15.81 16.73
C GLU A 151 0.79 -15.72 15.45
N ALA A 152 2.13 -15.74 15.56
CA ALA A 152 3.00 -15.80 14.40
C ALA A 152 2.80 -17.06 13.55
N ALA A 153 2.67 -18.24 14.17
CA ALA A 153 2.42 -19.48 13.45
C ALA A 153 1.06 -19.45 12.72
N SER A 154 0.04 -18.83 13.31
CA SER A 154 -1.29 -18.71 12.70
C SER A 154 -1.31 -17.84 11.44
N VAL A 155 -0.44 -16.83 11.38
CA VAL A 155 -0.35 -15.90 10.24
C VAL A 155 0.75 -16.30 9.25
N PHE A 156 1.66 -17.22 9.61
CA PHE A 156 2.78 -17.61 8.76
C PHE A 156 2.38 -18.09 7.36
N VAL A 157 1.34 -18.94 7.26
CA VAL A 157 0.83 -19.43 5.97
C VAL A 157 0.22 -18.29 5.15
N VAL A 158 -0.46 -17.36 5.83
CA VAL A 158 -1.01 -16.16 5.20
C VAL A 158 0.11 -15.25 4.68
N ASN A 159 1.19 -15.06 5.46
CA ASN A 159 2.34 -14.27 5.07
C ASN A 159 3.06 -14.82 3.83
N ILE A 160 3.18 -16.14 3.72
CA ILE A 160 3.76 -16.77 2.52
C ILE A 160 2.83 -16.57 1.32
N ARG A 161 1.53 -16.84 1.46
CA ARG A 161 0.56 -16.70 0.37
C ARG A 161 0.45 -15.25 -0.12
N CYS A 162 0.28 -14.31 0.81
CA CYS A 162 0.23 -12.88 0.53
C CYS A 162 1.58 -12.34 0.04
N GLY A 163 2.70 -12.85 0.54
CA GLY A 163 4.03 -12.51 0.06
C GLY A 163 4.26 -12.94 -1.39
N LEU A 164 3.82 -14.14 -1.77
CA LEU A 164 3.87 -14.61 -3.16
C LEU A 164 2.93 -13.82 -4.07
N LEU A 165 1.69 -13.57 -3.65
CA LEU A 165 0.76 -12.71 -4.39
C LEU A 165 1.33 -11.29 -4.55
N GLY A 166 1.91 -10.75 -3.48
CA GLY A 166 2.53 -9.43 -3.45
C GLY A 166 3.77 -9.36 -4.33
N PHE A 167 4.56 -10.44 -4.43
CA PHE A 167 5.67 -10.53 -5.38
C PHE A 167 5.17 -10.53 -6.83
N ILE A 168 4.19 -11.39 -7.17
CA ILE A 168 3.64 -11.47 -8.53
C ILE A 168 3.08 -10.11 -8.96
N LEU A 169 2.29 -9.47 -8.09
CA LEU A 169 1.71 -8.16 -8.37
C LEU A 169 2.74 -7.04 -8.32
N GLY A 170 3.71 -7.09 -7.42
CA GLY A 170 4.74 -6.06 -7.28
C GLY A 170 5.75 -6.04 -8.41
N VAL A 171 5.98 -7.18 -9.06
CA VAL A 171 6.80 -7.31 -10.26
C VAL A 171 6.12 -6.70 -11.49
N LEU A 172 4.79 -6.61 -11.51
CA LEU A 172 4.08 -6.00 -12.63
C LEU A 172 4.36 -4.49 -12.68
N PRO A 173 4.75 -3.94 -13.85
CA PRO A 173 4.98 -2.50 -14.01
C PRO A 173 3.71 -1.70 -13.66
N GLY A 174 3.85 -0.66 -12.85
CA GLY A 174 2.73 0.22 -12.49
C GLY A 174 1.73 -0.35 -11.47
N ALA A 175 1.82 -1.64 -11.09
CA ALA A 175 0.96 -2.24 -10.08
C ALA A 175 1.31 -1.75 -8.66
N GLY A 176 2.59 -1.70 -8.29
CA GLY A 176 3.05 -1.11 -7.03
C GLY A 176 2.58 -1.81 -5.74
N ALA A 177 3.17 -1.41 -4.61
CA ALA A 177 2.92 -2.03 -3.30
C ALA A 177 1.48 -1.83 -2.78
N THR A 178 0.83 -0.72 -3.16
CA THR A 178 -0.53 -0.42 -2.75
C THR A 178 -1.54 -1.38 -3.40
N LEU A 179 -1.34 -1.74 -4.67
CA LEU A 179 -2.18 -2.74 -5.33
C LEU A 179 -1.93 -4.14 -4.79
N ALA A 180 -0.66 -4.49 -4.55
CA ALA A 180 -0.30 -5.78 -3.97
C ALA A 180 -1.01 -5.98 -2.61
N SER A 181 -0.95 -4.98 -1.73
CA SER A 181 -1.63 -5.00 -0.44
C SER A 181 -3.16 -5.00 -0.56
N ALA A 182 -3.71 -4.29 -1.57
CA ALA A 182 -5.13 -4.34 -1.92
C ALA A 182 -5.65 -5.75 -2.17
N VAL A 183 -5.03 -6.39 -3.15
CA VAL A 183 -5.47 -7.68 -3.67
C VAL A 183 -5.20 -8.76 -2.62
N ALA A 184 -4.08 -8.68 -1.90
CA ALA A 184 -3.81 -9.57 -0.77
C ALA A 184 -4.92 -9.47 0.28
N TYR A 185 -5.30 -8.27 0.71
CA TYR A 185 -6.37 -8.07 1.69
C TYR A 185 -7.72 -8.60 1.21
N MET A 186 -8.12 -8.29 -0.03
CA MET A 186 -9.38 -8.77 -0.60
C MET A 186 -9.40 -10.29 -0.75
N THR A 187 -8.27 -10.88 -1.16
CA THR A 187 -8.12 -12.33 -1.32
C THR A 187 -8.24 -13.03 0.02
N GLU A 188 -7.55 -12.53 1.06
CA GLU A 188 -7.63 -13.09 2.41
C GLU A 188 -9.03 -12.95 3.01
N LYS A 189 -9.66 -11.79 2.84
CA LYS A 189 -11.04 -11.56 3.27
C LYS A 189 -12.00 -12.56 2.60
N ARG A 190 -11.82 -12.82 1.30
CA ARG A 190 -12.63 -13.78 0.54
C ARG A 190 -12.39 -15.23 0.99
N ILE A 191 -11.14 -15.61 1.23
CA ILE A 191 -10.77 -16.96 1.68
C ILE A 191 -11.29 -17.24 3.10
N ALA A 192 -11.26 -16.26 3.99
CA ALA A 192 -11.78 -16.41 5.35
C ALA A 192 -13.31 -16.51 5.41
N GLY A 193 -14.01 -16.08 4.35
CA GLY A 193 -15.46 -16.19 4.24
C GLY A 193 -16.20 -15.49 5.39
N PRO A 194 -17.44 -15.91 5.72
CA PRO A 194 -18.25 -15.29 6.77
C PRO A 194 -17.69 -15.47 8.19
N THR A 195 -16.64 -16.27 8.38
CA THR A 195 -15.98 -16.47 9.68
C THR A 195 -14.82 -15.50 9.95
N GLY A 196 -14.39 -14.75 8.94
CA GLY A 196 -13.29 -13.78 9.07
C GLY A 196 -13.74 -12.49 9.75
N LYS A 197 -12.97 -12.00 10.74
CA LYS A 197 -13.26 -10.75 11.46
C LYS A 197 -12.55 -9.54 10.82
N PHE A 198 -12.42 -9.55 9.49
CA PHE A 198 -11.75 -8.49 8.73
C PHE A 198 -12.48 -7.15 8.90
N GLY A 199 -11.74 -6.10 9.24
CA GLY A 199 -12.25 -4.79 9.63
C GLY A 199 -12.55 -4.64 11.13
N GLN A 200 -12.50 -5.73 11.90
CA GLN A 200 -12.70 -5.74 13.36
C GLN A 200 -11.42 -6.10 14.13
N GLY A 201 -10.27 -6.17 13.46
CA GLY A 201 -8.99 -6.51 14.08
C GLY A 201 -8.58 -7.97 13.90
N ASP A 202 -8.86 -8.57 12.74
CA ASP A 202 -8.34 -9.91 12.41
C ASP A 202 -6.83 -9.82 12.13
N MET A 203 -6.04 -10.67 12.81
CA MET A 203 -4.58 -10.73 12.67
C MET A 203 -4.14 -11.06 11.23
N ARG A 204 -5.00 -11.71 10.44
CA ARG A 204 -4.74 -12.00 9.02
C ARG A 204 -4.84 -10.77 8.11
N GLY A 205 -5.38 -9.66 8.61
CA GLY A 205 -5.50 -8.39 7.91
C GLY A 205 -4.35 -7.39 8.17
N LEU A 206 -3.24 -7.88 8.75
CA LEU A 206 -2.06 -7.12 9.15
C LEU A 206 -0.88 -7.22 8.16
#